data_AF-A0A915MNQ6-F1
#
_entry.id   AF-A0A915MNQ6-F1
#
_cell.length_a   1.000
_cell.length_b   1.000
_cell.length_c   1.000
_cell.angle_alpha   90.00
_cell.angle_beta   90.00
_cell.angle_gamma   90.00
#
_symmetry.space_group_name_H-M   'P 1'
#
loop_
_entity.id
_entity.type
_entity.pdbx_description
1 polymer ?
#
loop_
_entity_poly.entity_id
_entity_poly.type
_entity_poly.pdbx_seq_one_letter_code
_entity_poly.pdbx_strand_id
1 'polypeptide(L)'
;MFSLLSMTLRTLTHIHMLALAVEDSSGVFSGQPIENVRQLRIPGDLIIGGVFPVHAKGSGGISPCGEIFETRGVHRVEAFLYALDMINAQTEFLRGYKLGALILDSCSNPAYALNQSLDFVREMIGGNSGMSEYTCSDGRQPKLLRNSSP
;
A
#
# COMPACT_ATOMS: atom_id res chain seq x y z
N MET A 1 -27.31 -11.67 -51.81
CA MET A 1 -25.88 -11.32 -51.91
C MET A 1 -25.44 -10.27 -50.87
N PHE A 2 -26.33 -9.39 -50.36
CA PHE A 2 -25.98 -8.39 -49.33
C PHE A 2 -25.77 -8.93 -47.89
N SER A 3 -26.31 -10.11 -47.56
CA SER A 3 -26.20 -10.68 -46.21
C SER A 3 -24.79 -11.14 -45.87
N LEU A 4 -24.10 -11.79 -46.82
CA LEU A 4 -22.72 -12.27 -46.65
C LEU A 4 -21.75 -11.11 -46.41
N LEU A 5 -21.92 -10.00 -47.13
CA LEU A 5 -21.09 -8.80 -47.00
C LEU A 5 -21.32 -8.07 -45.66
N SER A 6 -22.55 -8.12 -45.13
CA SER A 6 -22.89 -7.59 -43.80
C SER A 6 -22.31 -8.46 -42.67
N MET A 7 -22.36 -9.78 -42.81
CA MET A 7 -21.78 -10.70 -41.83
C MET A 7 -20.26 -10.58 -41.78
N THR A 8 -19.58 -10.49 -42.92
CA THR A 8 -18.12 -10.32 -42.97
C THR A 8 -17.67 -8.99 -42.39
N LEU A 9 -18.42 -7.90 -42.59
CA LEU A 9 -18.06 -6.60 -42.02
C LEU A 9 -18.19 -6.61 -40.49
N ARG A 10 -19.23 -7.25 -39.93
CA ARG A 10 -19.43 -7.39 -38.48
C ARG A 10 -18.37 -8.27 -37.81
N THR A 11 -17.97 -9.36 -38.47
CA THR A 11 -16.89 -10.21 -37.93
C THR A 11 -15.55 -9.47 -37.98
N LEU A 12 -15.28 -8.70 -39.04
CA LEU A 12 -14.05 -7.92 -39.16
C LEU A 12 -13.98 -6.81 -38.08
N THR A 13 -15.08 -6.12 -37.78
CA THR A 13 -15.11 -5.12 -36.69
C THR A 13 -14.89 -5.75 -35.32
N HIS A 14 -15.44 -6.94 -35.07
CA HIS A 14 -15.20 -7.68 -33.83
C HIS A 14 -13.76 -8.13 -33.69
N ILE A 15 -13.16 -8.65 -34.77
CA ILE A 15 -11.76 -9.08 -34.78
C ILE A 15 -10.82 -7.88 -34.57
N HIS A 16 -11.12 -6.72 -35.17
CA HIS A 16 -10.32 -5.51 -34.98
C HIS A 16 -10.39 -4.96 -33.55
N MET A 17 -11.58 -4.99 -32.92
CA MET A 17 -11.75 -4.66 -31.49
C MET A 17 -10.98 -5.61 -30.58
N LEU A 18 -10.98 -6.92 -30.89
CA LEU A 18 -10.23 -7.91 -30.13
C LEU A 18 -8.72 -7.74 -30.31
N ALA A 19 -8.25 -7.38 -31.51
CA ALA A 19 -6.84 -7.10 -31.77
C ALA A 19 -6.35 -5.89 -30.96
N LEU A 20 -7.12 -4.80 -30.90
CA LEU A 20 -6.80 -3.63 -30.06
C LEU A 20 -6.81 -3.97 -28.56
N ALA A 21 -7.67 -4.90 -28.11
CA ALA A 21 -7.66 -5.38 -26.73
C ALA A 21 -6.45 -6.29 -26.41
N VAL A 22 -5.88 -6.98 -27.41
CA VAL A 22 -4.69 -7.82 -27.24
C VAL A 22 -3.40 -7.00 -27.20
N GLU A 23 -3.33 -5.85 -27.89
CA GLU A 23 -2.15 -4.97 -27.87
C GLU A 23 -1.91 -4.27 -26.52
N ASP A 24 -2.94 -4.13 -25.66
CA ASP A 24 -2.82 -3.53 -24.32
C ASP A 24 -2.14 -4.47 -23.29
N SER A 25 -1.85 -5.73 -23.66
CA SER A 25 -1.10 -6.66 -22.80
C SER A 25 0.42 -6.45 -22.81
N SER A 26 0.91 -5.43 -23.55
CA SER A 26 2.31 -5.04 -23.63
C SER A 26 2.64 -3.74 -22.86
N GLY A 27 1.78 -3.38 -21.90
CA GLY A 27 2.06 -2.37 -20.89
C GLY A 27 3.17 -2.81 -19.91
N VAL A 28 4.42 -2.62 -20.32
CA VAL A 28 5.57 -2.24 -19.47
C VAL A 28 5.52 -2.75 -18.02
N PHE A 29 5.80 -4.04 -17.80
CA PHE A 29 6.45 -4.45 -16.55
C PHE A 29 7.96 -4.31 -16.75
N SER A 30 8.41 -3.07 -16.90
CA SER A 30 9.81 -2.74 -16.68
C SER A 30 10.16 -3.27 -15.30
N GLY A 31 11.10 -4.21 -15.24
CA GLY A 31 11.69 -4.71 -14.00
C GLY A 31 12.34 -3.57 -13.23
N GLN A 32 11.51 -2.78 -12.55
CA GLN A 32 11.89 -2.15 -11.31
C GLN A 32 12.28 -3.31 -10.39
N PRO A 33 13.37 -3.20 -9.61
CA PRO A 33 13.49 -4.08 -8.45
C PRO A 33 12.13 -4.00 -7.74
N ILE A 34 11.50 -5.15 -7.48
CA ILE A 34 10.31 -5.17 -6.65
C ILE A 34 10.80 -4.66 -5.30
N GLU A 35 10.72 -3.34 -5.11
CA GLU A 35 10.63 -2.70 -3.82
C GLU A 35 9.54 -3.49 -3.13
N ASN A 36 9.93 -4.37 -2.21
CA ASN A 36 8.99 -5.20 -1.49
C ASN A 36 8.08 -4.23 -0.74
N VAL A 37 6.90 -3.96 -1.31
CA VAL A 37 5.89 -3.10 -0.73
C VAL A 37 5.37 -3.83 0.50
N ARG A 38 5.99 -3.55 1.64
CA ARG A 38 5.67 -4.17 2.95
C ARG A 38 4.72 -3.31 3.79
N GLN A 39 4.30 -2.19 3.21
CA GLN A 39 3.42 -1.21 3.80
C GLN A 39 2.46 -0.67 2.75
N LEU A 40 1.20 -0.51 3.14
CA LEU A 40 0.17 0.17 2.37
C LEU A 40 -0.38 1.33 3.20
N ARG A 41 -0.47 2.52 2.61
CA ARG A 41 -1.00 3.72 3.27
C ARG A 41 -2.16 4.30 2.47
N ILE A 42 -3.30 4.47 3.12
CA ILE A 42 -4.47 5.17 2.59
C ILE A 42 -4.66 6.46 3.38
N PRO A 43 -4.71 7.63 2.73
CA PRO A 43 -4.92 8.90 3.40
C PRO A 43 -6.33 9.01 3.97
N GLY A 44 -6.45 9.66 5.12
CA GLY A 44 -7.69 10.01 5.79
C GLY A 44 -7.40 10.92 6.98
N ASP A 45 -8.46 11.47 7.58
CA ASP A 45 -8.38 12.36 8.75
C ASP A 45 -7.98 11.57 10.01
N LEU A 46 -8.43 10.32 10.11
CA LEU A 46 -8.04 9.37 11.15
C LEU A 46 -7.42 8.13 10.50
N ILE A 47 -6.17 7.84 10.82
CA ILE A 47 -5.47 6.67 10.28
C ILE A 47 -5.63 5.48 11.22
N ILE A 48 -6.20 4.39 10.72
CA ILE A 48 -6.26 3.11 11.46
C ILE A 48 -5.07 2.23 11.07
N GLY A 49 -4.26 1.88 12.05
CA GLY A 49 -3.14 0.95 11.88
C GLY A 49 -3.60 -0.51 11.81
N GLY A 50 -2.97 -1.32 10.96
CA GLY A 50 -3.24 -2.76 10.86
C GLY A 50 -1.98 -3.56 10.56
N VAL A 51 -1.82 -4.70 11.22
CA VAL A 51 -0.69 -5.62 11.01
C VAL A 51 -1.24 -6.97 10.56
N PHE A 52 -0.88 -7.40 9.35
CA PHE A 52 -1.43 -8.62 8.75
C PHE A 52 -0.32 -9.61 8.34
N PRO A 53 -0.56 -10.92 8.39
CA PRO A 53 0.40 -11.92 7.90
C PRO A 53 0.20 -12.14 6.40
N VAL A 54 0.58 -11.14 5.58
CA VAL A 54 0.45 -11.23 4.11
C VAL A 54 1.41 -12.27 3.57
N HIS A 55 2.63 -12.32 4.10
CA HIS A 55 3.62 -13.32 3.73
C HIS A 55 3.88 -14.34 4.85
N ALA A 56 4.39 -15.51 4.45
CA ALA A 56 5.03 -16.47 5.32
C ALA A 56 6.34 -15.91 5.89
N LYS A 57 6.88 -16.57 6.91
CA LYS A 57 8.21 -16.28 7.43
C LYS A 57 9.24 -16.66 6.37
N GLY A 58 10.18 -15.75 6.07
CA GLY A 58 11.28 -16.04 5.16
C GLY A 58 12.19 -17.17 5.67
N SER A 59 12.78 -17.92 4.74
CA SER A 59 13.69 -19.02 5.02
C SER A 59 15.15 -18.56 5.02
N GLY A 60 15.95 -19.05 5.97
CA GLY A 60 17.41 -18.85 5.97
C GLY A 60 17.91 -17.44 6.23
N GLY A 61 17.06 -16.49 6.66
CA GLY A 61 17.47 -15.13 7.03
C GLY A 61 17.85 -14.21 5.87
N ILE A 62 17.73 -14.67 4.63
CA ILE A 62 18.06 -13.90 3.41
C ILE A 62 16.96 -12.86 3.13
N SER A 63 15.70 -13.25 3.30
CA SER A 63 14.54 -12.36 3.22
C SER A 63 13.75 -12.43 4.53
N PRO A 64 13.16 -11.32 5.00
CA PRO A 64 12.28 -11.34 6.16
C PRO A 64 10.96 -12.10 5.89
N CYS A 65 10.57 -12.17 4.62
CA CYS A 65 9.27 -12.64 4.14
C CYS A 65 9.44 -13.74 3.10
N GLY A 66 8.52 -14.71 3.12
CA GLY A 66 8.43 -15.83 2.18
C GLY A 66 7.25 -15.67 1.23
N GLU A 67 6.58 -16.78 0.90
CA GLU A 67 5.43 -16.80 -0.01
C GLU A 67 4.21 -16.06 0.53
N ILE A 68 3.31 -15.61 -0.35
CA ILE A 68 2.06 -14.92 0.01
C ILE A 68 1.03 -15.91 0.54
N PHE A 69 0.34 -15.53 1.63
CA PHE A 69 -0.87 -16.19 2.10
C PHE A 69 -2.12 -15.46 1.61
N GLU A 70 -2.78 -16.03 0.61
CA GLU A 70 -4.02 -15.47 0.05
C GLU A 70 -5.14 -15.35 1.10
N THR A 71 -5.48 -16.46 1.76
CA THR A 71 -6.65 -16.50 2.67
C THR A 71 -6.38 -15.92 4.06
N ARG A 72 -5.18 -16.11 4.60
CA ARG A 72 -4.81 -15.62 5.95
C ARG A 72 -4.22 -14.22 5.93
N GLY A 73 -3.73 -13.78 4.77
CA GLY A 73 -3.09 -12.49 4.56
C GLY A 73 -3.95 -11.57 3.72
N VAL A 74 -3.94 -11.78 2.40
CA VAL A 74 -4.58 -10.88 1.43
C VAL A 74 -6.07 -10.69 1.71
N HIS A 75 -6.84 -11.75 1.92
CA HIS A 75 -8.27 -11.63 2.21
C HIS A 75 -8.57 -10.83 3.48
N ARG A 76 -7.67 -10.81 4.47
CA ARG A 76 -7.84 -10.02 5.69
C ARG A 76 -7.54 -8.55 5.46
N VAL A 77 -6.54 -8.25 4.63
CA VAL A 77 -6.26 -6.89 4.17
C VAL A 77 -7.45 -6.36 3.39
N GLU A 78 -7.96 -7.13 2.42
CA GLU A 78 -9.13 -6.74 1.63
C GLU A 78 -10.39 -6.59 2.50
N ALA A 79 -10.63 -7.49 3.47
CA ALA A 79 -11.74 -7.35 4.39
C ALA A 79 -11.65 -6.08 5.25
N PHE A 80 -10.44 -5.70 5.66
CA PHE A 80 -10.19 -4.46 6.39
C PHE A 80 -10.42 -3.22 5.51
N LEU A 81 -9.95 -3.24 4.26
CA LEU A 81 -10.17 -2.16 3.29
C LEU A 81 -11.64 -2.01 2.93
N TYR A 82 -12.32 -3.12 2.68
CA TYR A 82 -13.77 -3.14 2.45
C TYR A 82 -14.54 -2.54 3.64
N ALA A 83 -14.15 -2.89 4.87
CA ALA A 83 -14.77 -2.30 6.05
C ALA A 83 -14.54 -0.78 6.14
N LEU A 84 -13.34 -0.29 5.81
CA LEU A 84 -13.05 1.14 5.74
C LEU A 84 -13.93 1.86 4.71
N ASP A 85 -14.08 1.28 3.52
CA ASP A 85 -14.93 1.85 2.46
C ASP A 85 -16.40 1.91 2.89
N MET A 86 -16.90 0.83 3.49
CA MET A 86 -18.27 0.76 4.01
C MET A 86 -18.52 1.77 5.12
N ILE A 87 -17.52 2.06 5.96
CA ILE A 87 -17.61 3.07 7.01
C ILE A 87 -17.59 4.48 6.40
N ASN A 88 -16.65 4.75 5.49
CA ASN A 88 -16.50 6.05 4.85
C ASN A 88 -17.70 6.43 3.95
N ALA A 89 -18.48 5.46 3.49
CA ALA A 89 -19.72 5.69 2.75
C ALA A 89 -20.88 6.19 3.64
N GLN A 90 -20.78 6.05 4.97
CA GLN A 90 -21.83 6.46 5.91
C GLN A 90 -21.62 7.91 6.37
N THR A 91 -22.34 8.86 5.76
CA THR A 91 -22.19 10.31 6.04
C THR A 91 -22.50 10.72 7.48
N GLU A 92 -23.39 9.99 8.15
CA GLU A 92 -23.77 10.23 9.56
C GLU A 92 -22.73 9.66 10.53
N PHE A 93 -21.92 8.69 10.10
CA PHE A 93 -20.90 8.07 10.93
C PHE A 93 -19.64 8.97 10.96
N LEU A 94 -19.03 9.10 12.14
CA LEU A 94 -17.90 9.99 12.40
C LEU A 94 -18.12 11.46 11.99
N ARG A 95 -19.36 11.95 11.85
CA ARG A 95 -19.65 13.36 11.52
C ARG A 95 -18.89 13.86 10.27
N GLY A 96 -18.71 12.99 9.28
CA GLY A 96 -18.04 13.31 8.00
C GLY A 96 -16.52 13.19 7.98
N TYR A 97 -15.85 12.73 9.05
CA TYR A 97 -14.42 12.42 9.00
C TYR A 97 -14.14 11.14 8.20
N LYS A 98 -13.10 11.16 7.37
CA LYS A 98 -12.66 10.01 6.57
C LYS A 98 -11.64 9.18 7.32
N LEU A 99 -11.89 7.87 7.43
CA LEU A 99 -10.89 6.91 7.87
C LEU A 99 -9.89 6.61 6.75
N GLY A 100 -8.61 6.67 7.09
CA GLY A 100 -7.50 6.14 6.30
C GLY A 100 -6.91 4.89 6.95
N ALA A 101 -5.84 4.38 6.36
CA ALA A 101 -5.19 3.15 6.79
C ALA A 101 -3.67 3.26 6.77
N LEU A 102 -3.03 2.56 7.70
CA LEU A 102 -1.63 2.21 7.59
C LEU A 102 -1.49 0.71 7.88
N ILE A 103 -1.26 -0.06 6.82
CA ILE A 103 -1.22 -1.51 6.86
C ILE A 103 0.23 -1.95 6.73
N LEU A 104 0.70 -2.82 7.63
CA LEU A 104 2.04 -3.38 7.64
C LEU A 104 1.97 -4.90 7.54
N ASP A 105 2.90 -5.48 6.78
CA ASP A 105 3.06 -6.93 6.73
C ASP A 105 3.95 -7.43 7.86
N SER A 106 3.44 -8.40 8.62
CA SER A 106 4.17 -9.08 9.70
C SER A 106 5.11 -10.18 9.21
N CYS A 107 4.94 -10.63 7.96
CA CYS A 107 5.66 -11.78 7.40
C CYS A 107 5.58 -13.02 8.29
N SER A 108 4.47 -13.16 9.03
CA SER A 108 4.25 -14.22 10.01
C SER A 108 5.40 -14.39 11.03
N ASN A 109 6.13 -13.31 11.33
CA ASN A 109 7.28 -13.30 12.23
C ASN A 109 7.09 -12.23 13.32
N PRO A 110 6.88 -12.62 14.60
CA PRO A 110 6.62 -11.68 15.68
C PRO A 110 7.71 -10.61 15.89
N ALA A 111 8.99 -10.97 15.75
CA ALA A 111 10.08 -10.01 15.92
C ALA A 111 10.10 -8.97 14.78
N TYR A 112 9.80 -9.42 13.56
CA TYR A 112 9.65 -8.54 12.41
C TYR A 112 8.44 -7.62 12.58
N ALA A 113 7.30 -8.18 13.00
CA ALA A 113 6.07 -7.43 13.27
C ALA A 113 6.26 -6.36 14.35
N LEU A 114 7.01 -6.66 15.42
CA LEU A 114 7.34 -5.67 16.45
C LEU A 114 8.12 -4.49 15.85
N ASN A 115 9.15 -4.77 15.04
CA ASN A 115 9.96 -3.73 14.41
C ASN A 115 9.14 -2.89 13.43
N GLN A 116 8.22 -3.50 12.68
CA GLN A 116 7.26 -2.78 11.83
C GLN A 116 6.29 -1.95 12.67
N SER A 117 5.77 -2.48 13.79
CA SER A 117 4.84 -1.75 14.65
C SER A 117 5.45 -0.47 15.26
N LEU A 118 6.78 -0.36 15.30
CA LEU A 118 7.43 0.90 15.67
C LEU A 118 7.06 2.04 14.73
N ASP A 119 6.77 1.78 13.45
CA ASP A 119 6.29 2.82 12.52
C ASP A 119 5.01 3.50 12.98
N PHE A 120 4.13 2.82 13.72
CA PHE A 120 2.93 3.44 14.27
C PHE A 120 3.21 4.43 15.40
N VAL A 121 4.29 4.21 16.14
CA VAL A 121 4.55 4.92 17.40
C VAL A 121 5.76 5.85 17.33
N ARG A 122 6.58 5.77 16.27
CA ARG A 122 7.77 6.62 16.07
C ARG A 122 7.45 8.10 16.20
N GLU A 123 6.33 8.55 15.64
CA GLU A 123 5.87 9.94 15.76
C GLU A 123 5.37 10.28 17.19
N MET A 124 4.86 9.30 17.94
CA MET A 124 4.40 9.52 19.33
C MET A 124 5.54 9.51 20.35
N ILE A 125 6.60 8.74 20.10
CA ILE A 125 7.73 8.55 21.03
C ILE A 125 8.77 9.68 20.91
N GLY A 126 8.84 10.39 19.76
CA GLY A 126 9.79 11.49 19.57
C GLY A 126 9.38 12.57 18.57
N GLY A 127 8.16 12.55 18.04
CA GLY A 127 7.67 13.54 17.06
C GLY A 127 6.93 14.74 17.67
N ASN A 128 6.62 14.70 18.97
CA ASN A 128 6.08 15.85 19.71
C ASN A 128 6.90 16.24 20.95
N SER A 129 8.19 15.89 21.00
CA SER A 129 9.16 16.81 21.60
C SER A 129 9.44 17.85 20.52
N GLY A 130 8.80 19.01 20.59
CA GLY A 130 8.86 20.06 19.58
C GLY A 130 10.24 20.22 18.93
N MET A 131 10.36 19.82 17.67
CA MET A 131 11.44 20.30 16.79
C MET A 131 11.17 21.76 16.36
N SER A 132 10.63 22.56 17.27
CA SER A 132 10.48 24.00 17.23
C SER A 132 11.02 24.68 18.49
N GLU A 133 11.61 23.94 19.46
CA GLU A 133 12.23 24.54 20.65
C GLU A 133 13.78 24.53 20.60
N TYR A 134 14.35 24.56 19.39
CA TYR A 134 15.79 24.77 19.23
C TYR A 134 16.01 26.07 18.46
N THR A 135 16.37 27.13 19.19
CA THR A 135 16.92 28.35 18.61
C THR A 135 18.42 28.35 18.91
N CYS A 136 19.25 28.54 17.88
CA CYS A 136 20.64 28.88 18.13
C CYS A 136 20.68 30.25 18.79
N SER A 137 21.63 30.49 19.70
CA SER A 137 21.87 31.81 20.32
C SER A 137 22.01 32.94 19.29
N ASP A 138 22.37 32.59 18.06
CA ASP A 138 22.62 33.51 16.95
C ASP A 138 21.40 33.67 16.01
N GLY A 139 20.24 33.10 16.34
CA GLY A 139 19.01 33.22 15.55
C GLY A 139 19.00 32.45 14.22
N ARG A 140 20.03 31.65 13.94
CA ARG A 140 20.10 30.79 12.74
C ARG A 140 19.25 29.54 12.94
N GLN A 141 18.74 28.99 11.83
CA GLN A 141 18.05 27.70 11.86
C GLN A 141 19.01 26.59 12.30
N PRO A 142 18.59 25.70 13.23
CA PRO A 142 19.41 24.58 13.66
C PRO A 142 19.65 23.63 12.49
N LYS A 143 20.92 23.26 12.25
CA LYS A 143 21.26 22.24 11.26
C LYS A 143 21.16 20.87 11.91
N LEU A 144 20.24 20.04 11.42
CA LEU A 144 20.20 18.62 11.79
C LEU A 144 21.49 17.97 11.26
N LEU A 145 22.40 17.63 12.17
CA LEU A 145 23.46 16.69 11.86
C LEU A 145 22.81 15.31 11.76
N ARG A 146 22.48 14.91 10.53
CA ARG A 146 22.06 13.54 10.24
C ARG A 146 23.28 12.65 10.43
N ASN A 147 23.49 12.19 11.67
CA ASN A 147 24.38 11.06 11.91
C ASN A 147 23.73 9.84 11.26
N SER A 148 24.08 9.58 9.99
CA SER A 148 24.06 8.23 9.45
C SER A 148 24.97 7.39 10.34
N SER A 149 24.36 6.79 11.35
CA SER A 149 25.01 5.83 12.24
C SER A 149 24.95 4.45 11.56
N PRO A 150 25.93 3.59 11.85
CA PRO A 150 26.44 2.53 10.97
C PRO A 150 25.48 1.37 10.71
#